data_AF-A0A7K6BQY6-F1
#
_entry.id   AF-A0A7K6BQY6-F1
#
_cell.length_a   1.000
_cell.length_b   1.000
_cell.length_c   1.000
_cell.angle_alpha   90.00
_cell.angle_beta   90.00
_cell.angle_gamma   90.00
#
_symmetry.space_group_name_H-M   'P 1'
#
loop_
_entity.id
_entity.type
_entity.pdbx_description
1 polymer ?
#
loop_
_entity_poly.entity_id
_entity_poly.type
_entity_poly.pdbx_seq_one_letter_code
_entity_poly.pdbx_strand_id
1 'polypeptide(L)' 'SLTQPSSLSAKVGDTVKITCSGGNSYSYGCGSYGWFQQKIPGSAPVTVIYYSNQRPSDIPSRFSGSSSNNVATLTITGVQ' A
#
# COMPACT_ATOMS: atom_id res chain seq x y z
N SER A 1 -7.00 -6.49 13.92
CA SER A 1 -6.98 -5.03 13.65
C SER A 1 -5.78 -4.69 12.78
N LEU A 2 -5.91 -3.68 11.92
CA LEU A 2 -4.81 -3.11 11.14
C LEU A 2 -4.52 -1.69 11.65
N THR A 3 -3.24 -1.32 11.68
CA THR A 3 -2.78 0.02 12.06
C THR A 3 -2.03 0.65 10.90
N GLN A 4 -2.43 1.85 10.50
CA GLN A 4 -1.76 2.68 9.49
C GLN A 4 -1.81 4.16 9.90
N PRO A 5 -0.95 5.02 9.33
CA PRO A 5 -1.05 6.47 9.54
C PRO A 5 -2.42 7.00 9.10
N SER A 6 -3.01 7.90 9.88
CA SER A 6 -4.28 8.54 9.53
C SER A 6 -4.14 9.50 8.34
N SER A 7 -2.97 10.15 8.21
CA SER A 7 -2.61 11.00 7.09
C SER A 7 -1.10 11.13 6.99
N LEU A 8 -0.63 11.44 5.78
CA LEU A 8 0.76 11.80 5.47
C LEU A 8 0.73 12.96 4.50
N SER A 9 1.73 13.84 4.57
CA SER A 9 1.93 14.95 3.64
C SER A 9 3.30 14.82 2.98
N ALA A 10 3.38 15.17 1.71
CA ALA A 10 4.58 15.09 0.90
C ALA A 10 4.54 16.14 -0.22
N LYS A 11 5.71 16.54 -0.72
CA LYS A 11 5.82 17.44 -1.87
C LYS A 11 5.72 16.64 -3.16
N VAL A 12 5.35 17.35 -4.24
CA VAL A 12 5.42 16.79 -5.60
C VAL A 12 6.86 16.36 -5.87
N GLY A 13 7.04 15.13 -6.36
CA GLY A 13 8.34 14.51 -6.62
C GLY A 13 8.90 13.68 -5.47
N ASP A 14 8.36 13.79 -4.25
CA ASP A 14 8.86 13.05 -3.09
C ASP A 14 8.60 11.54 -3.22
N THR A 15 9.33 10.76 -2.42
CA THR A 15 9.03 9.34 -2.20
C THR A 15 8.39 9.19 -0.83
N VAL A 16 7.19 8.60 -0.79
CA VAL A 16 6.49 8.30 0.47
C VAL A 16 6.41 6.80 0.72
N LYS A 17 6.46 6.44 2.00
CA LYS A 17 6.26 5.07 2.48
C LYS A 17 5.07 5.04 3.43
N ILE A 18 4.02 4.32 3.05
CA ILE A 18 2.84 4.10 3.89
C ILE A 18 2.96 2.70 4.47
N THR A 19 2.88 2.58 5.79
CA THR A 19 2.97 1.29 6.47
C THR A 19 1.62 0.85 7.00
N CYS A 20 1.38 -0.46 6.95
CA CYS A 20 0.24 -1.11 7.56
C CYS A 20 0.74 -2.28 8.40
N SER A 21 0.42 -2.33 9.68
CA SER A 21 0.74 -3.46 10.56
C SER A 21 -0.51 -4.20 11.03
N GLY A 22 -0.44 -5.53 11.08
CA GLY A 22 -1.54 -6.39 11.53
C GLY A 22 -1.18 -7.21 12.77
N GLY A 23 -2.21 -7.66 13.50
CA GLY A 23 -2.05 -8.58 14.64
C GLY A 23 -1.56 -9.99 14.24
N ASN A 24 -1.13 -10.79 15.22
CA ASN A 24 -0.39 -12.06 15.11
C ASN A 24 -1.02 -13.19 14.25
N SER A 25 -2.23 -13.02 13.72
CA SER A 25 -2.94 -14.00 12.87
C SER A 25 -2.46 -14.02 11.42
N TYR A 26 -1.62 -13.08 10.99
CA TYR A 26 -1.03 -13.05 9.63
C TYR A 26 0.31 -13.79 9.53
N SER A 27 0.68 -14.55 10.57
CA SER A 27 1.95 -15.27 10.71
C SER A 27 2.05 -16.56 9.89
N TYR A 28 0.95 -17.06 9.32
CA TYR A 28 0.96 -18.28 8.50
C TYR A 28 0.97 -17.90 7.01
N GLY A 29 2.11 -18.16 6.38
CA GLY A 29 2.42 -17.77 5.01
C GLY A 29 1.35 -18.14 3.99
N CYS A 30 0.63 -17.13 3.53
CA CYS A 30 0.37 -16.81 2.13
C CYS A 30 -0.38 -15.47 2.05
N GLY A 31 -0.16 -14.71 0.97
CA GLY A 31 -0.56 -13.31 0.76
C GLY A 31 -1.97 -12.92 1.24
N SER A 32 -2.23 -11.66 1.58
CA SER A 32 -2.21 -10.59 0.58
C SER A 32 -2.39 -9.25 1.27
N TYR A 33 -1.32 -8.51 1.52
CA TYR A 33 -1.52 -7.09 1.78
C TYR A 33 -1.88 -6.44 0.45
N GLY A 34 -3.15 -6.04 0.34
CA GLY A 34 -3.67 -5.27 -0.77
C GLY A 34 -3.55 -3.79 -0.45
N TRP A 35 -3.05 -3.01 -1.40
CA TRP A 35 -3.11 -1.56 -1.34
C TRP A 35 -4.14 -1.08 -2.33
N PHE A 36 -5.01 -0.17 -1.89
CA PHE A 36 -6.09 0.38 -2.68
C PHE A 36 -6.05 1.90 -2.65
N GLN A 37 -6.28 2.53 -3.80
CA GLN A 37 -6.38 3.97 -3.93
C GLN A 37 -7.83 4.37 -4.19
N GLN A 38 -8.38 5.21 -3.32
CA GLN A 38 -9.67 5.86 -3.53
C GLN A 38 -9.42 7.37 -3.66
N LYS A 39 -9.61 7.91 -4.87
CA LYS A 39 -9.37 9.35 -5.13
C LYS A 39 -10.59 10.21 -4.80
N ILE A 40 -11.78 9.67 -4.98
CA ILE A 40 -13.05 10.36 -4.75
C ILE A 40 -13.76 9.64 -3.60
N PRO A 41 -14.10 10.32 -2.50
CA PRO A 41 -14.89 9.73 -1.43
C PRO A 41 -16.18 9.09 -1.98
N GLY A 42 -16.44 7.84 -1.59
CA GLY A 42 -17.61 7.08 -2.05
C GLY A 42 -17.44 6.38 -3.41
N SER A 43 -16.34 6.60 -4.14
CA SER A 43 -16.02 5.82 -5.35
C SER A 43 -15.46 4.43 -5.02
N ALA A 44 -15.53 3.51 -5.97
CA ALA A 44 -14.89 2.20 -5.83
C ALA A 44 -13.35 2.37 -5.72
N PRO A 45 -12.69 1.78 -4.71
CA PRO A 45 -11.24 1.78 -4.63
C PRO A 45 -10.60 1.02 -5.80
N VAL A 46 -9.45 1.51 -6.27
CA VAL A 46 -8.64 0.84 -7.29
C VAL A 46 -7.50 0.09 -6.62
N THR A 47 -7.32 -1.19 -6.93
CA THR A 47 -6.18 -1.98 -6.46
C THR A 47 -4.89 -1.43 -7.06
N VAL A 48 -3.94 -1.00 -6.23
CA VAL A 48 -2.61 -0.57 -6.68
C VAL A 48 -1.54 -1.63 -6.46
N ILE A 49 -1.66 -2.46 -5.40
CA ILE A 49 -0.79 -3.62 -5.15
C ILE A 49 -1.65 -4.76 -4.62
N TYR A 50 -1.42 -5.98 -5.12
CA TYR A 50 -2.01 -7.22 -4.64
C TYR A 50 -0.89 -8.24 -4.32
N TYR A 51 -1.22 -9.29 -3.58
CA TYR A 51 -0.23 -10.28 -3.10
C TYR A 51 1.06 -9.66 -2.54
N SER A 52 0.92 -8.54 -1.81
CA SER A 52 1.99 -7.78 -1.14
C SER A 52 3.00 -7.06 -2.05
N ASN A 53 3.29 -7.56 -3.25
CA ASN A 53 4.29 -6.96 -4.15
C ASN A 53 3.90 -6.99 -5.64
N GLN A 54 2.76 -7.57 -6.00
CA GLN A 54 2.31 -7.64 -7.39
C GLN A 54 1.56 -6.36 -7.73
N ARG A 55 1.92 -5.72 -8.83
CA ARG A 55 1.26 -4.51 -9.32
C ARG A 55 0.48 -4.86 -10.60
N PRO A 56 -0.81 -4.48 -10.72
CA PRO A 56 -1.54 -4.63 -11.98
C PRO A 56 -0.84 -3.86 -13.12
N SER A 57 -0.95 -4.35 -14.36
CA SER A 57 -0.19 -3.81 -15.51
C SER A 57 -0.57 -2.37 -15.89
N ASP A 58 -1.80 -1.96 -15.57
CA ASP A 58 -2.35 -0.62 -15.80
C ASP A 58 -2.02 0.37 -14.68
N ILE A 59 -1.39 -0.08 -13.59
CA ILE A 59 -0.98 0.78 -12.48
C ILE A 59 0.44 1.32 -12.71
N PRO A 60 0.65 2.66 -12.56
CA PRO A 60 1.93 3.30 -12.82
C PRO A 60 3.13 2.72 -12.06
N SER A 61 4.32 2.85 -12.67
CA SER A 61 5.56 2.27 -12.15
C SER A 61 6.01 2.79 -10.78
N ARG A 62 5.48 3.95 -10.38
CA ARG A 62 5.77 4.60 -9.10
C ARG A 62 5.28 3.86 -7.85
N PHE A 63 4.30 2.96 -7.99
CA PHE A 63 3.78 2.19 -6.87
C PHE A 63 4.55 0.88 -6.72
N SER A 64 5.03 0.57 -5.53
CA SER A 64 5.60 -0.75 -5.21
C SER A 64 5.23 -1.18 -3.79
N GLY A 65 5.08 -2.49 -3.60
CA GLY A 65 4.73 -3.08 -2.31
C GLY A 65 5.82 -3.99 -1.78
N SER A 66 5.98 -4.00 -0.47
CA SER A 66 6.81 -4.96 0.25
C SER A 66 6.14 -5.34 1.57
N SER A 67 6.55 -6.49 2.12
CA SER A 67 6.11 -6.93 3.44
C SER A 67 7.24 -7.64 4.15
N SER A 68 7.39 -7.37 5.45
CA SER A 68 8.32 -8.06 6.33
C SER A 68 7.64 -8.29 7.68
N ASN A 69 7.74 -9.51 8.21
CA ASN A 69 7.00 -9.96 9.39
C ASN A 69 5.49 -9.66 9.23
N ASN A 70 4.98 -8.72 10.03
CA ASN A 70 3.58 -8.30 10.05
C ASN A 70 3.38 -6.86 9.58
N VAL A 71 4.38 -6.29 8.88
CA VAL A 71 4.35 -4.90 8.38
C VAL A 71 4.42 -4.92 6.86
N ALA A 72 3.37 -4.41 6.23
CA ALA A 72 3.34 -4.09 4.81
C ALA A 72 3.72 -2.63 4.58
N THR A 73 4.43 -2.37 3.49
CA THR A 73 4.84 -1.03 3.07
C THR A 73 4.43 -0.80 1.62
N LEU A 74 3.68 0.27 1.36
CA LEU A 74 3.52 0.85 0.03
C LEU A 74 4.55 1.95 -0.14
N THR A 75 5.35 1.85 -1.19
CA THR A 75 6.22 2.94 -1.63
C THR A 75 5.59 3.61 -2.84
N ILE A 76 5.52 4.94 -2.81
CA ILE A 76 5.09 5.77 -3.93
C ILE A 76 6.25 6.71 -4.24
N THR A 77 6.91 6.52 -5.37
CA THR A 77 7.99 7.42 -5.84
C THR A 77 7.43 8.53 -6.73
N GLY A 78 7.99 9.72 -6.67
CA GLY A 78 7.52 10.82 -7.52
C GLY A 78 6.04 11.13 -7.30
N VAL A 79 5.66 11.45 -6.06
CA VAL A 79 4.29 11.85 -5.70
C VAL A 79 3.80 12.97 -6.63
N GLN A 80 2.54 12.89 -7.04
CA GLN A 80 1.87 13.80 -7.98
C GLN A 80 0.52 14.21 -7.40
#